data_AF-A0A965QPL3-F1
#
_entry.id   AF-A0A965QPL3-F1
#
_cell.length_a   1.000
_cell.length_b   1.000
_cell.length_c   1.000
_cell.angle_alpha   90.00
_cell.angle_beta   90.00
_cell.angle_gamma   90.00
#
_symmetry.space_group_name_H-M   'P 1'
#
loop_
_entity.id
_entity.type
_entity.pdbx_description
1 polymer ?
#
loop_
_entity_poly.entity_id
_entity_poly.type
_entity_poly.pdbx_seq_one_letter_code
_entity_poly.pdbx_strand_id
1 'polypeptide(L)'
;MALLGWAPQDGVEYMSTERVIEQFDIARCNKSPSMFDVFELKNAEDVDLSSLSSEELTQYLYPKSKMNWLSNQHIRAIESEDYFAMAISYLKRIGYFSKMPVDPTGERLKELVLEFQVYLDRLGQLPEMLNDFFSEFTLEQVD
;
A
#
# COMPACT_ATOMS: atom_id res chain seq x y z
N MET A 1 6.77 6.06 11.42
CA MET A 1 6.63 4.76 12.11
C MET A 1 6.73 4.99 13.61
N ALA A 2 5.63 5.35 14.28
CA ALA A 2 5.63 5.64 15.72
C ALA A 2 5.31 4.39 16.58
N LEU A 3 4.58 3.41 16.03
CA LEU A 3 4.05 2.27 16.80
C LEU A 3 5.05 1.12 17.01
N LEU A 4 6.28 1.26 16.54
CA LEU A 4 7.32 0.25 16.73
C LEU A 4 8.07 0.56 18.02
N GLY A 5 7.53 0.01 19.10
CA GLY A 5 8.08 0.14 20.43
C GLY A 5 7.48 1.25 21.25
N TRP A 6 6.45 1.93 20.77
CA TRP A 6 5.65 2.87 21.54
C TRP A 6 4.16 2.63 21.26
N ALA A 7 3.32 2.73 22.31
CA ALA A 7 1.87 2.60 22.19
C ALA A 7 1.17 3.69 23.03
N PRO A 8 0.13 4.34 22.46
CA PRO A 8 -0.60 5.41 23.13
C PRO A 8 -1.40 4.88 24.33
N GLN A 9 -1.84 5.78 25.21
CA GLN A 9 -2.50 5.42 26.46
C GLN A 9 -3.86 4.76 26.26
N ASP A 10 -4.59 5.20 25.25
CA ASP A 10 -5.91 4.72 24.86
C ASP A 10 -5.86 3.49 23.94
N GLY A 11 -4.66 3.05 23.53
CA GLY A 11 -4.47 1.91 22.64
C GLY A 11 -4.94 2.14 21.20
N VAL A 12 -5.31 3.37 20.82
CA VAL A 12 -5.77 3.69 19.46
C VAL A 12 -4.59 3.64 18.50
N GLU A 13 -4.66 2.80 17.46
CA GLU A 13 -3.49 2.59 16.58
C GLU A 13 -3.53 3.46 15.32
N TYR A 14 -4.73 3.83 14.85
CA TYR A 14 -4.91 4.74 13.74
C TYR A 14 -5.15 6.16 14.24
N MET A 15 -4.27 7.09 13.89
CA MET A 15 -4.34 8.50 14.32
C MET A 15 -3.59 9.43 13.37
N SER A 16 -3.90 10.72 13.43
CA SER A 16 -3.17 11.75 12.69
C SER A 16 -1.79 12.01 13.31
N THR A 17 -0.89 12.61 12.53
CA THR A 17 0.45 13.00 12.99
C THR A 17 0.39 13.93 14.20
N GLU A 18 -0.55 14.86 14.21
CA GLU A 18 -0.75 15.82 15.30
C GLU A 18 -1.10 15.09 16.61
N ARG A 19 -2.01 14.11 16.53
CA ARG A 19 -2.36 13.28 17.69
C ARG A 19 -1.19 12.40 18.15
N VAL A 20 -0.37 11.88 17.24
CA VAL A 20 0.86 11.17 17.63
C VAL A 20 1.75 12.11 18.45
N ILE A 21 1.96 13.34 17.98
CA ILE A 21 2.78 14.34 18.68
C ILE A 21 2.22 14.65 20.07
N GLU A 22 0.91 14.82 20.19
CA GLU A 22 0.24 15.10 21.48
C GLU A 22 0.34 13.94 22.48
N GLN A 23 0.23 12.69 21.99
CA GLN A 23 0.20 11.50 22.84
C GLN A 23 1.60 10.94 23.13
N PHE A 24 2.61 11.33 22.35
CA PHE A 24 3.94 10.74 22.44
C PHE A 24 4.58 10.98 23.81
N ASP A 25 5.03 9.89 24.43
CA ASP A 25 5.72 9.90 25.70
C ASP A 25 6.86 8.87 25.65
N ILE A 26 8.09 9.38 25.76
CA ILE A 26 9.31 8.57 25.74
C ILE A 26 9.34 7.53 26.87
N ALA A 27 8.70 7.79 28.01
CA ALA A 27 8.63 6.84 29.12
C ALA A 27 7.81 5.59 28.78
N ARG A 28 6.95 5.66 27.75
CA ARG A 28 6.13 4.55 27.26
C ARG A 28 6.81 3.74 26.15
N CYS A 29 8.01 4.10 25.75
CA CYS A 29 8.79 3.29 24.81
C CYS A 29 9.23 1.99 25.49
N ASN A 30 8.95 0.85 24.85
CA ASN A 30 9.41 -0.44 25.33
C ASN A 30 10.93 -0.60 25.10
N LYS A 31 11.58 -1.39 25.97
CA LYS A 31 13.01 -1.72 25.84
C LYS A 31 13.26 -2.95 24.97
N SER A 32 12.21 -3.75 24.75
CA SER A 32 12.28 -4.94 23.93
C SER A 32 12.26 -4.57 22.45
N PRO A 33 13.01 -5.29 21.60
CA PRO A 33 12.95 -5.06 20.16
C PRO A 33 11.53 -5.28 19.66
N SER A 34 11.01 -4.32 18.90
CA SER A 34 9.71 -4.44 18.25
C SER A 34 9.90 -5.02 16.86
N MET A 35 9.13 -6.05 16.54
CA MET A 35 9.23 -6.75 15.27
C MET A 35 8.24 -6.18 14.26
N PHE A 36 8.66 -6.08 13.02
CA PHE A 36 7.76 -5.80 11.90
C PHE A 36 6.94 -7.04 11.57
N ASP A 37 5.63 -6.95 11.75
CA ASP A 37 4.69 -7.99 11.33
C ASP A 37 4.32 -7.81 9.85
N VAL A 38 5.33 -7.95 8.99
CA VAL A 38 5.18 -7.81 7.53
C VAL A 38 5.38 -9.12 6.79
N PHE A 39 5.88 -10.16 7.46
CA PHE A 39 6.20 -11.45 6.84
C PHE A 39 5.25 -12.54 7.32
N GLU A 40 4.83 -13.41 6.41
CA GLU A 40 4.14 -14.65 6.77
C GLU A 40 5.19 -15.65 7.25
N LEU A 41 5.49 -15.61 8.56
CA LEU A 41 6.60 -16.37 9.15
C LEU A 41 6.56 -17.86 8.84
N LYS A 42 5.36 -18.46 8.71
CA LYS A 42 5.18 -19.87 8.32
C LYS A 42 5.81 -20.20 6.96
N ASN A 43 5.74 -19.28 6.01
CA ASN A 43 6.28 -19.49 4.66
C ASN A 43 7.77 -19.19 4.60
N ALA A 44 8.32 -18.50 5.60
CA ALA A 44 9.71 -18.04 5.66
C ALA A 44 10.56 -18.81 6.69
N GLU A 45 10.05 -19.89 7.32
CA GLU A 45 10.73 -20.59 8.42
C GLU A 45 12.15 -21.08 8.03
N ASP A 46 12.31 -21.58 6.80
CA ASP A 46 13.58 -22.10 6.27
C ASP A 46 14.31 -21.11 5.34
N VAL A 47 13.89 -19.85 5.31
CA VAL A 47 14.38 -18.85 4.35
C VAL A 47 15.12 -17.73 5.07
N ASP A 48 16.37 -17.49 4.69
CA ASP A 48 17.10 -16.32 5.15
C ASP A 48 16.62 -15.06 4.42
N LEU A 49 15.59 -14.43 5.00
CA LEU A 49 15.01 -13.18 4.48
C LEU A 49 16.05 -12.06 4.31
N SER A 50 17.13 -12.06 5.09
CA SER A 50 18.15 -11.01 5.01
C SER A 50 19.02 -11.12 3.75
N SER A 51 19.03 -12.30 3.12
CA SER A 51 19.79 -12.59 1.90
C SER A 51 19.00 -12.33 0.61
N LEU A 52 17.69 -12.14 0.71
CA LEU A 52 16.80 -11.98 -0.44
C LEU A 52 16.82 -10.57 -1.03
N SER A 53 16.59 -10.46 -2.34
CA SER A 53 16.32 -9.20 -3.00
C SER A 53 14.94 -8.64 -2.67
N SER A 54 14.72 -7.34 -2.90
CA SER A 54 13.42 -6.69 -2.70
C SER A 54 12.28 -7.36 -3.48
N GLU A 55 12.59 -7.88 -4.67
CA GLU A 55 11.59 -8.56 -5.51
C GLU A 55 11.19 -9.91 -4.90
N GLU A 56 12.17 -10.69 -4.45
CA GLU A 56 11.95 -12.02 -3.84
C GLU A 56 11.24 -11.92 -2.49
N LEU A 57 11.55 -10.90 -1.70
CA LEU A 57 10.88 -10.63 -0.41
C LEU A 57 9.37 -10.49 -0.54
N THR A 58 8.89 -10.03 -1.71
CA THR A 58 7.46 -9.85 -1.97
C THR A 58 6.65 -11.12 -1.78
N GLN A 59 7.24 -12.29 -2.06
CA GLN A 59 6.59 -13.60 -1.92
C GLN A 59 6.29 -13.97 -0.46
N TYR A 60 7.02 -13.38 0.48
CA TYR A 60 6.90 -13.65 1.91
C TYR A 60 6.16 -12.56 2.65
N LEU A 61 5.78 -11.46 1.97
CA LEU A 61 5.01 -10.40 2.59
C LEU A 61 3.60 -10.89 2.92
N TYR A 62 3.18 -10.68 4.16
CA TYR A 62 1.82 -10.98 4.59
C TYR A 62 0.87 -9.88 4.10
N PRO A 63 -0.04 -10.16 3.15
CA PRO A 63 -0.89 -9.11 2.57
C PRO A 63 -1.84 -8.50 3.60
N LYS A 64 -2.26 -9.29 4.59
CA LYS A 64 -3.12 -8.85 5.70
C LYS A 64 -2.33 -8.33 6.90
N SER A 65 -1.06 -7.97 6.70
CA SER A 65 -0.26 -7.35 7.75
C SER A 65 -0.93 -6.10 8.29
N LYS A 66 -0.71 -5.85 9.58
CA LYS A 66 -1.13 -4.60 10.23
C LYS A 66 -0.57 -3.37 9.53
N MET A 67 0.61 -3.48 8.93
CA MET A 67 1.21 -2.41 8.12
C MET A 67 0.36 -2.08 6.89
N ASN A 68 -0.09 -3.09 6.15
CA ASN A 68 -0.96 -2.90 4.99
C ASN A 68 -2.31 -2.33 5.42
N TRP A 69 -2.89 -2.84 6.50
CA TRP A 69 -4.12 -2.29 7.05
C TRP A 69 -3.98 -0.80 7.43
N LEU A 70 -2.92 -0.42 8.14
CA LEU A 70 -2.65 0.98 8.48
C LEU A 70 -2.45 1.85 7.23
N SER A 71 -1.69 1.36 6.26
CA SER A 71 -1.46 2.05 4.99
C SER A 71 -2.77 2.27 4.23
N ASN A 72 -3.63 1.25 4.16
CA ASN A 72 -4.97 1.35 3.58
C ASN A 72 -5.83 2.41 4.29
N GLN A 73 -5.83 2.46 5.62
CA GLN A 73 -6.56 3.50 6.36
C GLN A 73 -6.09 4.90 5.97
N HIS A 74 -4.77 5.10 5.86
CA HIS A 74 -4.22 6.38 5.42
C HIS A 74 -4.62 6.70 3.99
N ILE A 75 -4.49 5.77 3.03
CA ILE A 75 -4.89 5.99 1.62
C ILE A 75 -6.36 6.37 1.52
N ARG A 76 -7.24 5.68 2.25
CA ARG A 76 -8.68 5.96 2.30
C ARG A 76 -9.04 7.33 2.87
N ALA A 77 -8.20 7.86 3.76
CA ALA A 77 -8.43 9.14 4.40
C ALA A 77 -7.93 10.34 3.56
N ILE A 78 -7.25 10.09 2.44
CA ILE A 78 -6.81 11.16 1.52
C ILE A 78 -8.03 11.68 0.74
N GLU A 79 -8.12 13.00 0.61
CA GLU A 79 -9.14 13.65 -0.20
C GLU A 79 -9.06 13.21 -1.67
N SER A 80 -10.22 13.13 -2.33
CA SER A 80 -10.33 12.50 -3.66
C SER A 80 -9.42 13.18 -4.70
N GLU A 81 -9.34 14.51 -4.68
CA GLU A 81 -8.51 15.28 -5.61
C GLU A 81 -7.01 15.05 -5.36
N ASP A 82 -6.58 15.07 -4.11
CA ASP A 82 -5.19 14.85 -3.71
C ASP A 82 -4.75 13.42 -4.00
N TYR A 83 -5.62 12.44 -3.70
CA TYR A 83 -5.38 11.03 -3.99
C TYR A 83 -5.26 10.79 -5.49
N PHE A 84 -6.16 11.36 -6.30
CA PHE A 84 -6.07 11.25 -7.75
C PHE A 84 -4.77 11.87 -8.29
N ALA A 85 -4.41 13.08 -7.84
CA ALA A 85 -3.16 13.72 -8.24
C ALA A 85 -1.93 12.88 -7.87
N MET A 86 -1.93 12.28 -6.68
CA MET A 86 -0.88 11.37 -6.20
C MET A 86 -0.81 10.10 -7.06
N ALA A 87 -1.95 9.47 -7.36
CA ALA A 87 -2.04 8.28 -8.20
C ALA A 87 -1.53 8.53 -9.62
N ILE A 88 -1.95 9.63 -10.26
CA ILE A 88 -1.46 10.02 -11.59
C ILE A 88 0.04 10.29 -11.58
N SER A 89 0.54 10.98 -10.54
CA SER A 89 1.98 11.24 -10.39
C SER A 89 2.77 9.94 -10.26
N TYR A 90 2.26 8.97 -9.51
CA TYR A 90 2.83 7.63 -9.39
C TYR A 90 2.85 6.89 -10.73
N LEU A 91 1.72 6.83 -11.44
CA LEU A 91 1.59 6.15 -12.73
C LEU A 91 2.51 6.75 -13.81
N LYS A 92 2.67 8.07 -13.83
CA LYS A 92 3.63 8.76 -14.70
C LYS A 92 5.07 8.35 -14.37
N ARG A 93 5.43 8.32 -13.08
CA ARG A 93 6.78 7.99 -12.62
C ARG A 93 7.22 6.59 -13.01
N ILE A 94 6.32 5.61 -12.99
CA ILE A 94 6.60 4.23 -13.39
C ILE A 94 6.47 4.00 -14.91
N GLY A 95 6.13 5.04 -15.68
CA GLY A 95 5.96 4.97 -17.12
C GLY A 95 4.73 4.17 -17.58
N TYR A 96 3.66 4.12 -16.77
CA TYR A 96 2.46 3.33 -17.09
C TYR A 96 1.82 3.75 -18.42
N PHE A 97 1.61 5.05 -18.62
CA PHE A 97 0.98 5.62 -19.83
C PHE A 97 1.82 5.49 -21.11
N SER A 98 3.10 5.14 -20.99
CA SER A 98 3.93 4.83 -22.17
C SER A 98 3.76 3.38 -22.63
N LYS A 99 3.26 2.51 -21.75
CA LYS A 99 3.04 1.08 -22.02
C LYS A 99 1.60 0.75 -22.37
N MET A 100 0.65 1.56 -21.90
CA MET A 100 -0.78 1.36 -22.08
C MET A 100 -1.39 2.54 -22.84
N PRO A 101 -2.34 2.33 -23.76
CA PRO A 101 -3.00 3.40 -24.52
C PRO A 101 -4.08 4.10 -23.67
N VAL A 102 -3.68 4.64 -22.51
CA VAL A 102 -4.58 5.26 -21.53
C VAL A 102 -4.26 6.75 -21.43
N ASP A 103 -5.28 7.59 -21.58
CA ASP A 103 -5.16 9.04 -21.40
C ASP A 103 -5.09 9.38 -19.89
N PRO A 104 -4.00 10.03 -19.40
CA PRO A 104 -3.86 10.43 -18.00
C PRO A 104 -4.88 11.49 -17.55
N THR A 105 -5.60 12.13 -18.48
CA THR A 105 -6.65 13.12 -18.22
C THR A 105 -8.06 12.59 -18.48
N GLY A 106 -8.18 11.32 -18.90
CA GLY A 106 -9.46 10.72 -19.25
C GLY A 106 -10.36 10.46 -18.04
N GLU A 107 -11.66 10.72 -18.19
CA GLU A 107 -12.65 10.55 -17.12
C GLU A 107 -12.72 9.09 -16.64
N ARG A 108 -12.66 8.11 -17.56
CA ARG A 108 -12.67 6.68 -17.21
C ARG A 108 -11.50 6.28 -16.30
N LEU A 109 -10.31 6.84 -16.52
CA LEU A 109 -9.17 6.58 -15.64
C LEU A 109 -9.43 7.16 -14.25
N LYS A 110 -9.97 8.39 -14.19
CA LYS A 110 -10.32 9.05 -12.93
C LYS A 110 -11.32 8.25 -12.12
N GLU A 111 -12.41 7.80 -12.75
CA GLU A 111 -13.43 6.97 -12.12
C GLU A 111 -12.82 5.70 -11.50
N LEU A 112 -12.05 4.92 -12.29
CA LEU A 112 -11.43 3.68 -11.83
C LEU A 112 -10.42 3.92 -10.70
N VAL A 113 -9.56 4.94 -10.84
CA VAL A 113 -8.57 5.27 -9.81
C VAL A 113 -9.26 5.60 -8.48
N LEU A 114 -10.31 6.43 -8.52
CA LEU A 114 -11.09 6.81 -7.33
C LEU A 114 -11.82 5.60 -6.73
N GLU A 115 -12.41 4.74 -7.55
CA GLU A 115 -13.05 3.50 -7.08
C GLU A 115 -12.05 2.58 -6.37
N PHE A 116 -10.81 2.48 -6.89
CA PHE A 116 -9.79 1.62 -6.31
C PHE A 116 -9.25 2.09 -4.96
N GLN A 117 -9.44 3.36 -4.59
CA GLN A 117 -8.89 3.93 -3.35
C GLN A 117 -9.17 3.08 -2.11
N VAL A 118 -10.37 2.50 -2.02
CA VAL A 118 -10.77 1.70 -0.86
C VAL A 118 -10.09 0.32 -0.82
N TYR A 119 -9.65 -0.21 -1.95
CA TYR A 119 -9.05 -1.55 -2.06
C TYR A 119 -7.52 -1.53 -2.00
N LEU A 120 -6.88 -0.37 -2.13
CA LEU A 120 -5.43 -0.25 -2.14
C LEU A 120 -4.84 -0.25 -0.73
N ASP A 121 -3.88 -1.15 -0.50
CA ASP A 121 -2.94 -1.03 0.61
C ASP A 121 -1.73 -0.16 0.22
N ARG A 122 -1.37 -0.17 -1.06
CA ARG A 122 -0.24 0.57 -1.65
C ARG A 122 -0.58 1.00 -3.07
N LEU A 123 -0.12 2.18 -3.48
CA LEU A 123 -0.22 2.62 -4.88
C LEU A 123 0.43 1.65 -5.88
N GLY A 124 1.36 0.81 -5.40
CA GLY A 124 1.97 -0.27 -6.17
C GLY A 124 0.98 -1.25 -6.81
N GLN A 125 -0.18 -1.45 -6.20
CA GLN A 125 -1.22 -2.37 -6.71
C GLN A 125 -2.05 -1.75 -7.85
N LEU A 126 -2.03 -0.42 -7.97
CA LEU A 126 -2.87 0.31 -8.91
C LEU A 126 -2.66 -0.09 -10.40
N PRO A 127 -1.43 -0.29 -10.90
CA PRO A 127 -1.22 -0.66 -12.30
C PRO A 127 -1.84 -2.00 -12.67
N GLU A 128 -1.73 -3.00 -11.79
CA GLU A 128 -2.30 -4.33 -12.00
C GLU A 128 -3.84 -4.25 -12.07
N MET A 129 -4.46 -3.55 -11.10
CA MET A 129 -5.92 -3.34 -11.11
C MET A 129 -6.40 -2.57 -12.34
N LEU A 130 -5.64 -1.59 -12.82
CA LEU A 130 -6.00 -0.84 -14.03
C LEU A 130 -5.85 -1.69 -15.29
N ASN A 131 -4.86 -2.58 -15.33
CA ASN A 131 -4.67 -3.47 -16.48
C ASN A 131 -5.92 -4.32 -16.72
N ASP A 132 -6.59 -4.82 -15.70
CA ASP A 132 -7.84 -5.61 -15.85
C ASP A 132 -8.94 -4.88 -16.64
N PHE A 133 -8.90 -3.55 -16.72
CA PHE A 133 -9.89 -2.72 -17.42
C PHE A 133 -9.40 -2.14 -18.75
N PHE A 134 -8.08 -2.09 -18.96
CA PHE A 134 -7.45 -1.44 -20.12
C PHE A 134 -6.62 -2.39 -20.98
N SER A 135 -6.28 -3.60 -20.52
CA SER A 135 -5.74 -4.64 -21.38
C SER A 135 -6.83 -5.06 -22.36
N GLU A 136 -6.50 -5.12 -23.66
CA GLU A 136 -7.39 -5.70 -24.65
C GLU A 136 -7.77 -7.12 -24.19
N PHE A 137 -9.08 -7.40 -24.06
CA PHE A 137 -9.55 -8.77 -24.00
C PHE A 137 -9.16 -9.42 -25.34
N THR A 138 -8.02 -10.09 -25.40
CA THR A 138 -7.82 -11.17 -26.37
C THR A 138 -8.81 -12.26 -25.99
N LEU A 139 -10.03 -12.15 -26.50
CA LEU A 139 -10.87 -13.32 -26.72
C LEU A 139 -10.07 -14.20 -27.67
N GLU A 140 -9.29 -15.13 -27.14
CA GLU A 140 -8.89 -16.30 -27.91
C GLU A 140 -10.19 -16.88 -28.44
N GLN A 141 -10.38 -16.76 -29.75
CA GLN A 141 -11.49 -17.38 -30.43
C GLN A 141 -11.35 -18.88 -30.18
N VAL A 142 -12.27 -19.43 -29.38
CA VAL A 142 -12.50 -20.86 -29.32
C VAL A 142 -13.15 -21.22 -30.65
N ASP A 143 -12.31 -21.56 -31.63
CA ASP A 143 -12.70 -22.31 -32.83
C ASP A 143 -13.05 -23.77 -32.46
#